data_AF-U3TFV2-F1
#
_entry.id   AF-U3TFV2-F1
#
_cell.length_a   1.000
_cell.length_b   1.000
_cell.length_c   1.000
_cell.angle_alpha   90.00
_cell.angle_beta   90.00
_cell.angle_gamma   90.00
#
_symmetry.space_group_name_H-M   'P 1'
#
loop_
_entity.id
_entity.type
_entity.pdbx_description
1 polymer ?
#
loop_
_entity_poly.entity_id
_entity_poly.type
_entity_poly.pdbx_seq_one_letter_code
_entity_poly.pdbx_strand_id
1 'polypeptide(L)'
;MLGGVASISVGAFLIILGLGMVGFVFYTAYDAYNTFRVEVEPAASIAEAITVNSSILIDMLVKVAFLAIALAAGSVVLSRGVDLFRGCPKERG
;
A
#
# COMPACT_ATOMS: atom_id res chain seq x y z
N MET A 1 3.45 -4.64 36.58
CA MET A 1 2.50 -5.47 35.78
C MET A 1 1.63 -4.64 34.84
N LEU A 2 1.16 -3.43 35.23
CA LEU A 2 0.35 -2.54 34.36
C LEU A 2 1.02 -2.12 33.03
N GLY A 3 2.33 -1.87 33.02
CA GLY A 3 3.05 -1.45 31.81
C GLY A 3 3.09 -2.50 30.69
N GLY A 4 3.12 -3.79 31.03
CA GLY A 4 3.14 -4.88 30.05
C GLY A 4 1.79 -5.10 29.35
N VAL A 5 0.68 -4.88 30.06
CA VAL A 5 -0.67 -4.97 29.47
C VAL A 5 -0.92 -3.82 28.50
N ALA A 6 -0.42 -2.62 28.83
CA ALA A 6 -0.50 -1.45 27.95
C ALA A 6 0.30 -1.64 26.66
N SER A 7 1.53 -2.19 26.72
CA SER A 7 2.34 -2.43 25.52
C SER A 7 1.74 -3.48 24.58
N ILE A 8 1.15 -4.55 25.14
CA ILE A 8 0.46 -5.58 24.36
C ILE A 8 -0.76 -4.99 23.65
N SER A 9 -1.54 -4.15 24.36
CA SER A 9 -2.73 -3.49 23.80
C SER A 9 -2.38 -2.55 22.64
N VAL A 10 -1.31 -1.75 22.80
CA VAL A 10 -0.81 -0.87 21.72
C VAL A 10 -0.26 -1.69 20.56
N GLY A 11 0.45 -2.79 20.82
CA GLY A 11 0.95 -3.70 19.80
C GLY A 11 -0.18 -4.32 18.97
N ALA A 12 -1.24 -4.80 19.63
CA ALA A 12 -2.43 -5.32 18.96
C ALA A 12 -3.12 -4.27 18.08
N PHE A 13 -3.24 -3.04 18.56
CA PHE A 13 -3.81 -1.93 17.79
C PHE A 13 -2.97 -1.61 16.54
N LEU A 14 -1.65 -1.53 16.69
CA LEU A 14 -0.74 -1.31 15.56
C LEU A 14 -0.78 -2.45 14.53
N ILE A 15 -0.96 -3.69 14.99
CA ILE A 15 -1.15 -4.84 14.09
C ILE A 15 -2.42 -4.66 13.27
N ILE A 16 -3.55 -4.39 13.92
CA ILE A 16 -4.84 -4.20 13.24
C ILE A 16 -4.74 -3.05 12.22
N LEU A 17 -4.11 -1.95 12.61
CA LEU A 17 -3.94 -0.77 11.75
C LEU A 17 -3.04 -1.09 10.55
N GLY A 18 -1.89 -1.73 10.78
CA GLY A 18 -0.99 -2.16 9.71
C GLY A 18 -1.64 -3.15 8.75
N LEU A 19 -2.40 -4.12 9.27
CA LEU A 19 -3.12 -5.10 8.46
C LEU A 19 -4.21 -4.43 7.63
N GLY A 20 -4.96 -3.49 8.22
CA GLY A 20 -5.97 -2.69 7.53
C GLY A 20 -5.36 -1.85 6.41
N MET A 21 -4.20 -1.24 6.65
CA MET A 21 -3.49 -0.44 5.66
C MET A 21 -3.00 -1.29 4.48
N VAL A 22 -2.39 -2.45 4.74
CA VAL A 22 -1.98 -3.40 3.70
C VAL A 22 -3.19 -3.90 2.91
N GLY A 23 -4.27 -4.28 3.60
CA GLY A 23 -5.52 -4.72 2.97
C GLY A 23 -6.13 -3.65 2.07
N PHE A 24 -6.14 -2.39 2.51
CA PHE A 24 -6.64 -1.25 1.73
C PHE A 24 -5.82 -0.99 0.46
N VAL A 25 -4.49 -1.11 0.53
CA VAL A 25 -3.61 -0.99 -0.65
C VAL A 25 -3.90 -2.10 -1.65
N PHE A 26 -4.03 -3.35 -1.19
CA PHE A 26 -4.42 -4.48 -2.05
C PHE A 26 -5.79 -4.30 -2.68
N TYR A 27 -6.77 -3.82 -1.90
CA TYR A 27 -8.11 -3.51 -2.41
C TYR A 27 -8.05 -2.47 -3.54
N THR A 28 -7.30 -1.39 -3.34
CA THR A 28 -7.17 -0.32 -4.34
C THR A 28 -6.46 -0.81 -5.60
N ALA A 29 -5.43 -1.65 -5.45
CA ALA A 29 -4.74 -2.28 -6.59
C ALA A 29 -5.68 -3.17 -7.39
N TYR A 30 -6.50 -3.98 -6.71
CA TYR A 30 -7.45 -4.89 -7.33
C TYR A 30 -8.61 -4.15 -8.02
N ASP A 31 -9.14 -3.11 -7.39
CA ASP A 31 -10.17 -2.25 -7.97
C ASP A 31 -9.66 -1.53 -9.23
N ALA A 32 -8.44 -0.99 -9.18
CA ALA A 32 -7.80 -0.40 -10.34
C ALA A 32 -7.59 -1.42 -11.47
N TYR A 33 -7.20 -2.67 -11.15
CA TYR A 33 -7.05 -3.74 -12.13
C TYR A 33 -8.37 -4.11 -12.81
N ASN A 34 -9.46 -4.28 -12.04
CA ASN A 34 -10.77 -4.64 -12.58
C ASN A 34 -11.43 -3.49 -13.35
N THR A 35 -11.18 -2.25 -12.94
CA THR A 35 -11.71 -1.05 -13.59
C THR A 35 -10.90 -0.64 -14.81
N PHE A 36 -9.77 -1.32 -15.10
CA PHE A 36 -8.94 -1.05 -16.27
C PHE A 36 -9.62 -1.52 -17.57
N ARG A 37 -10.67 -0.83 -17.97
CA ARG A 37 -11.23 -0.86 -19.31
C ARG A 37 -10.58 0.27 -20.09
N VAL A 38 -9.55 -0.07 -20.86
CA VAL A 38 -8.98 0.89 -21.81
C VAL A 38 -10.00 1.02 -22.95
N GLU A 39 -10.88 2.00 -22.88
CA GLU A 39 -11.57 2.52 -24.05
C GLU A 39 -10.52 3.25 -24.89
N VAL A 40 -9.81 2.47 -25.71
CA VAL A 40 -8.93 3.03 -26.74
C VAL A 40 -9.86 3.61 -27.80
N GLU A 41 -10.12 4.92 -27.75
CA GLU A 41 -10.71 5.59 -28.91
C GLU A 41 -9.80 5.35 -30.13
N PRO A 42 -10.36 5.01 -31.30
CA PRO A 42 -9.56 4.77 -32.49
C PRO A 42 -8.80 6.05 -32.86
N ALA A 43 -7.49 6.07 -32.56
CA ALA A 43 -6.63 7.21 -32.83
C ALA A 43 -6.57 7.49 -34.33
N ALA A 44 -6.76 8.76 -34.71
CA ALA A 44 -6.75 9.18 -36.11
C ALA A 44 -5.33 9.18 -36.71
N SER A 45 -4.29 9.13 -35.87
CA SER A 45 -2.89 9.08 -36.28
C SER A 45 -1.99 8.30 -35.30
N ILE A 46 -0.83 7.82 -35.79
CA ILE A 46 0.17 7.10 -34.97
C ILE A 46 0.73 7.99 -33.85
N ALA A 47 0.95 9.29 -34.13
CA ALA A 47 1.46 10.24 -33.15
C ALA A 47 0.48 10.40 -31.97
N GLU A 48 -0.81 10.47 -32.26
CA GLU A 48 -1.88 10.56 -31.26
C GLU A 48 -1.99 9.28 -30.43
N ALA A 49 -1.89 8.10 -31.06
CA ALA A 49 -1.86 6.82 -30.37
C ALA A 49 -0.67 6.71 -29.39
N ILE A 50 0.51 7.20 -29.78
CA ILE A 50 1.70 7.19 -28.91
C ILE A 50 1.50 8.13 -27.71
N THR A 51 0.96 9.33 -27.93
CA THR A 51 0.73 10.30 -26.84
C THR A 51 -0.30 9.79 -25.84
N VAL A 52 -1.42 9.22 -26.31
CA VAL A 52 -2.47 8.65 -25.44
C VAL A 52 -1.96 7.46 -24.65
N ASN A 53 -1.24 6.53 -25.29
CA ASN A 53 -0.68 5.38 -24.56
C ASN A 53 0.37 5.82 -23.54
N SER A 54 1.26 6.76 -23.90
CA SER A 54 2.31 7.24 -23.00
C SER A 54 1.73 7.93 -21.76
N SER A 55 0.66 8.72 -21.90
CA SER A 55 0.02 9.38 -20.76
C SER A 55 -0.63 8.37 -19.81
N ILE A 56 -1.29 7.33 -20.35
CA ILE A 56 -1.86 6.23 -19.57
C ILE A 56 -0.76 5.47 -18.82
N LEU A 57 0.38 5.17 -19.48
CA LEU A 57 1.50 4.50 -18.84
C LEU A 57 2.09 5.32 -17.69
N ILE A 58 2.25 6.64 -17.87
CA ILE A 58 2.78 7.52 -16.83
C ILE A 58 1.83 7.56 -15.62
N ASP A 59 0.52 7.71 -15.83
CA ASP A 59 -0.46 7.75 -14.75
C ASP A 59 -0.51 6.43 -13.97
N MET A 60 -0.48 5.30 -14.68
CA MET A 60 -0.34 3.97 -14.07
C MET A 60 0.92 3.86 -13.21
N LEU A 61 2.07 4.30 -13.74
CA LEU A 61 3.35 4.19 -13.06
C LEU A 61 3.38 5.02 -11.77
N VAL A 62 2.82 6.23 -11.79
CA VAL A 62 2.70 7.08 -10.61
C VAL A 62 1.79 6.42 -9.56
N LYS A 63 0.62 5.92 -9.95
CA LYS A 63 -0.30 5.22 -9.04
C LYS A 63 0.36 4.01 -8.38
N VAL A 64 1.05 3.17 -9.15
CA VAL A 64 1.78 2.00 -8.64
C VAL A 64 2.88 2.41 -7.66
N ALA A 65 3.62 3.48 -7.96
CA ALA A 65 4.67 3.99 -7.06
C ALA A 65 4.11 4.41 -5.69
N PHE A 66 2.99 5.15 -5.68
CA PHE A 66 2.32 5.53 -4.43
C PHE A 66 1.79 4.32 -3.66
N LEU A 67 1.21 3.34 -4.37
CA LEU A 67 0.76 2.09 -3.74
C LEU A 67 1.93 1.32 -3.11
N ALA A 68 3.09 1.26 -3.77
CA ALA A 68 4.28 0.61 -3.23
C ALA A 68 4.77 1.28 -1.93
N ILE A 69 4.78 2.62 -1.89
CA ILE A 69 5.14 3.38 -0.69
C ILE A 69 4.14 3.12 0.44
N ALA A 70 2.83 3.13 0.14
CA ALA A 70 1.79 2.84 1.12
C ALA A 70 1.89 1.41 1.67
N LEU A 71 2.18 0.43 0.81
CA LEU A 71 2.41 -0.95 1.22
C LEU A 71 3.63 -1.09 2.13
N ALA A 72 4.72 -0.40 1.79
CA ALA A 72 5.93 -0.38 2.61
C ALA A 72 5.66 0.25 3.98
N ALA A 73 4.95 1.38 4.03
CA ALA A 73 4.56 2.02 5.28
C ALA A 73 3.67 1.11 6.16
N GLY A 74 2.65 0.48 5.57
CA GLY A 74 1.80 -0.49 6.26
C GLY A 74 2.58 -1.68 6.82
N SER A 75 3.54 -2.19 6.05
CA SER A 75 4.42 -3.30 6.47
C SER A 75 5.32 -2.92 7.64
N VAL A 76 5.85 -1.70 7.66
CA VAL A 76 6.63 -1.18 8.81
C VAL A 76 5.76 -1.06 10.06
N VAL A 77 4.56 -0.49 9.94
CA VAL A 77 3.62 -0.37 11.07
C VAL A 77 3.25 -1.75 11.63
N LEU A 78 2.97 -2.71 10.75
CA LEU A 78 2.67 -4.08 11.13
C LEU A 78 3.85 -4.73 11.87
N SER A 79 5.07 -4.61 11.34
CA SER A 79 6.29 -5.14 11.97
C SER A 79 6.50 -4.55 13.37
N ARG A 80 6.32 -3.23 13.54
CA ARG A 80 6.43 -2.57 14.84
C ARG A 80 5.35 -3.01 15.82
N GLY A 81 4.12 -3.22 15.32
CA GLY A 81 3.02 -3.75 16.12
C GLY A 81 3.32 -5.16 16.62
N VAL A 82 3.86 -6.03 15.77
CA VAL A 82 4.27 -7.40 16.13
C VAL A 82 5.40 -7.39 17.16
N ASP A 83 6.42 -6.54 16.99
CA ASP A 83 7.52 -6.41 17.95
C ASP A 83 7.02 -6.00 19.34
N LEU A 84 6.13 -5.00 19.38
CA LEU A 84 5.56 -4.48 20.62
C LEU A 84 4.60 -5.48 21.29
N PHE A 85 3.82 -6.21 20.48
CA PHE A 85 2.90 -7.26 20.95
C PHE A 85 3.65 -8.45 21.56
N ARG A 86 4.77 -8.85 20.95
CA ARG A 86 5.64 -9.93 21.46
C ARG A 86 6.43 -9.52 22.70
N GLY A 87 6.41 -8.25 23.09
CA GLY A 87 7.14 -7.75 24.24
C GLY A 87 8.66 -7.78 24.07
N CYS A 88 9.17 -7.91 22.84
CA CYS A 88 10.60 -7.85 22.55
C CYS A 88 11.02 -6.38 22.41
N PRO A 89 11.77 -5.80 23.37
CA PRO A 89 12.46 -4.55 23.12
C PRO A 89 13.56 -4.87 22.10
N LYS A 90 13.43 -4.35 20.88
CA LYS A 90 14.56 -4.31 19.95
C LYS A 90 15.58 -3.33 20.54
N GLU A 91 16.43 -3.81 21.45
CA GLU A 91 17.69 -3.14 21.78
C GLU A 91 18.43 -2.93 20.45
N ARG A 92 18.48 -1.67 20.03
CA ARG A 92 19.20 -1.25 18.83
C ARG A 92 20.69 -1.21 19.20
N GLY A 93 21.43 -2.24 18.77
CA GLY A 93 22.81 -2.05 18.33
C GLY A 93 22.85 -1.34 16.99
#